data_AF-A0A2S6ZKB2-F1
#
_entry.id   AF-A0A2S6ZKB2-F1
#
_cell.length_a   1.000
_cell.length_b   1.000
_cell.length_c   1.000
_cell.angle_alpha   90.00
_cell.angle_beta   90.00
_cell.angle_gamma   90.00
#
_symmetry.space_group_name_H-M   'P 1'
#
loop_
_entity.id
_entity.type
_entity.pdbx_description
1 polymer ?
#
loop_
_entity_poly.entity_id
_entity_poly.type
_entity_poly.pdbx_seq_one_letter_code
_entity_poly.pdbx_strand_id
1 'polypeptide(L)'
;MRREQDRVAALVDAAAPERSAPMMTWDGYPTLQPGAEHTPEQLLKQIEALAQSLHSQADSNPANVERVLGIALPPDAKQERRGVTGKVGQGTYDWAVWKPSPKHPGHRVELTLTPNACLAYDALKKQMQADGFRVYVPTFGDDQRITFDKIVGPSLGLYIAATPDHRDAPTCVTVVVFEMERSDA
;
A
#
# COMPACT_ATOMS: atom_id res chain seq x y z
N MET A 1 57.43 5.27 16.68
CA MET A 1 55.95 5.24 16.59
C MET A 1 55.46 5.26 15.13
N ARG A 2 55.98 4.39 14.25
CA ARG A 2 55.45 4.23 12.87
C ARG A 2 55.63 2.81 12.32
N ARG A 3 56.55 2.02 12.90
CA ARG A 3 56.73 0.59 12.56
C ARG A 3 55.84 -0.39 13.33
N GLU A 4 55.17 0.03 14.41
CA GLU A 4 54.22 -0.83 15.14
C GLU A 4 52.81 -0.80 14.53
N GLN A 5 52.43 0.26 13.80
CA GLN A 5 51.12 0.36 13.17
C GLN A 5 51.04 -0.48 11.87
N ASP A 6 52.13 -0.56 11.11
CA ASP A 6 52.18 -1.39 9.88
C ASP A 6 52.14 -2.90 10.17
N ARG A 7 52.48 -3.33 11.40
CA ARG A 7 52.43 -4.76 11.77
C ARG A 7 51.05 -5.23 12.21
N VAL A 8 50.16 -4.31 12.61
CA VAL A 8 48.78 -4.64 12.98
C VAL A 8 47.84 -4.61 11.77
N ALA A 9 48.12 -3.77 10.76
CA ALA A 9 47.35 -3.77 9.52
C ALA A 9 47.46 -5.09 8.73
N ALA A 10 48.63 -5.74 8.77
CA ALA A 10 48.86 -7.00 8.05
C ALA A 10 48.33 -8.27 8.76
N LEU A 11 47.86 -8.17 10.01
CA LEU A 11 47.32 -9.30 10.78
C LEU A 11 45.79 -9.33 10.86
N VAL A 12 45.10 -8.29 10.36
CA VAL A 12 43.63 -8.25 10.30
C VAL A 12 43.10 -8.72 8.94
N ASP A 13 43.98 -8.84 7.93
CA ASP A 13 43.61 -9.23 6.56
C ASP A 13 43.51 -10.76 6.36
N ALA A 14 43.68 -11.54 7.44
CA ALA A 14 43.72 -13.00 7.38
C ALA A 14 42.73 -13.68 8.34
N ALA A 15 41.50 -13.17 8.46
CA ALA A 15 40.39 -13.92 9.06
C ALA A 15 39.02 -13.29 8.79
N ALA A 16 38.62 -13.17 7.52
CA ALA A 16 37.21 -13.09 7.19
C ALA A 16 36.98 -13.85 5.89
N PRO A 17 36.36 -15.05 5.91
CA PRO A 17 35.70 -15.50 4.70
C PRO A 17 34.62 -14.45 4.42
N GLU A 18 34.74 -13.74 3.29
CA GLU A 18 33.62 -13.00 2.71
C GLU A 18 32.51 -14.01 2.37
N ARG A 19 31.74 -14.40 3.38
CA ARG A 19 30.38 -14.84 3.16
C ARG A 19 29.57 -13.59 2.98
N SER A 20 29.68 -13.01 1.78
CA SER A 20 28.58 -12.29 1.18
C SER A 20 27.43 -13.28 1.14
N ALA A 21 26.60 -13.28 2.20
CA ALA A 21 25.37 -14.02 2.21
C ALA A 21 24.63 -13.62 0.92
N PRO A 22 24.15 -14.57 0.11
CA PRO A 22 23.41 -14.21 -1.08
C PRO A 22 22.29 -13.26 -0.64
N MET A 23 22.20 -12.08 -1.27
CA MET A 23 21.03 -11.22 -1.10
C MET A 23 19.82 -12.11 -1.27
N MET A 24 18.97 -12.20 -0.24
CA MET A 24 17.70 -12.89 -0.38
C MET A 24 16.98 -12.23 -1.55
N THR A 25 16.85 -12.95 -2.66
CA THR A 25 16.02 -12.53 -3.77
C THR A 25 14.60 -12.53 -3.25
N TRP A 26 14.01 -11.35 -3.14
CA TRP A 26 12.60 -11.24 -2.77
C TRP A 26 11.78 -11.67 -3.99
N ASP A 27 11.18 -12.86 -3.90
CA ASP A 27 10.37 -13.45 -4.99
C ASP A 27 8.98 -12.80 -5.14
N GLY A 28 8.76 -11.67 -4.48
CA GLY A 28 7.44 -11.04 -4.38
C GLY A 28 6.50 -11.80 -3.43
N TYR A 29 5.26 -11.34 -3.41
CA TYR A 29 4.21 -12.00 -2.63
C TYR A 29 3.54 -13.13 -3.43
N PRO A 30 3.04 -14.19 -2.76
CA PRO A 30 2.25 -15.23 -3.41
C PRO A 30 0.97 -14.70 -4.05
N THR A 31 0.48 -15.39 -5.09
CA THR A 31 -0.81 -15.09 -5.73
C THR A 31 -1.96 -15.18 -4.73
N LEU A 32 -2.90 -14.23 -4.81
CA LEU A 32 -4.11 -14.21 -4.01
C LEU A 32 -5.15 -15.23 -4.52
N GLN A 33 -6.08 -15.60 -3.66
CA GLN A 33 -7.15 -16.53 -4.03
C GLN A 33 -8.21 -15.83 -4.91
N PRO A 34 -8.93 -16.57 -5.78
CA PRO A 34 -10.01 -15.99 -6.58
C PRO A 34 -11.13 -15.40 -5.71
N GLY A 35 -11.55 -14.18 -6.03
CA GLY A 35 -12.70 -13.48 -5.48
C GLY A 35 -13.85 -13.35 -6.48
N ALA A 36 -14.87 -12.58 -6.10
CA ALA A 36 -15.99 -12.28 -6.99
C ALA A 36 -15.58 -11.34 -8.13
N GLU A 37 -16.42 -11.26 -9.17
CA GLU A 37 -16.31 -10.19 -10.15
C GLU A 37 -16.94 -8.90 -9.60
N HIS A 38 -16.30 -7.76 -9.88
CA HIS A 38 -16.78 -6.44 -9.49
C HIS A 38 -16.86 -5.49 -10.68
N THR A 39 -17.77 -4.53 -10.61
CA THR A 39 -17.75 -3.36 -11.51
C THR A 39 -16.83 -2.28 -10.94
N PRO A 40 -16.32 -1.35 -11.77
CA PRO A 40 -15.56 -0.19 -11.27
C PRO A 40 -16.31 0.62 -10.20
N GLU A 41 -17.62 0.77 -10.34
CA GLU A 41 -18.47 1.47 -9.37
C GLU A 41 -18.56 0.73 -8.03
N GLN A 42 -18.54 -0.61 -8.03
CA GLN A 42 -18.49 -1.39 -6.80
C GLN A 42 -17.16 -1.23 -6.07
N LEU A 43 -16.05 -1.19 -6.83
CA LEU A 43 -14.73 -0.92 -6.25
C LEU A 43 -14.64 0.50 -5.66
N LEU A 44 -15.21 1.51 -6.33
CA LEU A 44 -15.28 2.88 -5.80
C LEU A 44 -16.08 2.95 -4.48
N LYS A 45 -17.21 2.25 -4.41
CA LYS A 45 -18.00 2.13 -3.16
C LYS A 45 -17.23 1.42 -2.04
N GLN A 46 -16.45 0.40 -2.37
CA GLN A 46 -15.57 -0.28 -1.41
C GLN A 46 -14.49 0.66 -0.87
N ILE A 47 -13.88 1.49 -1.74
CA ILE A 47 -12.94 2.54 -1.33
C ILE A 47 -13.63 3.55 -0.41
N GLU A 48 -14.86 3.96 -0.73
CA GLU A 48 -15.67 4.88 0.09
C GLU A 48 -15.90 4.31 1.48
N ALA A 49 -16.39 3.07 1.54
CA ALA A 49 -16.70 2.40 2.79
C ALA A 49 -15.47 2.26 3.67
N LEU A 50 -14.31 1.93 3.09
CA LEU A 50 -13.05 1.90 3.82
C LEU A 50 -12.65 3.28 4.33
N ALA A 51 -12.63 4.30 3.45
CA ALA A 51 -12.27 5.67 3.79
C ALA A 51 -13.13 6.24 4.94
N GLN A 52 -14.41 5.89 4.98
CA GLN A 52 -15.35 6.30 6.03
C GLN A 52 -15.23 5.49 7.32
N SER A 53 -14.65 4.29 7.27
CA SER A 53 -14.58 3.37 8.43
C SER A 53 -13.27 3.44 9.23
N LEU A 54 -12.19 3.93 8.61
CA LEU A 54 -10.86 3.95 9.20
C LEU A 54 -10.67 5.20 10.07
N HIS A 55 -10.79 5.03 11.40
CA HIS A 55 -10.63 6.10 12.38
C HIS A 55 -9.45 5.88 13.34
N SER A 56 -8.92 4.66 13.36
CA SER A 56 -7.81 4.23 14.19
C SER A 56 -6.96 3.19 13.45
N GLN A 57 -5.71 3.01 13.86
CA GLN A 57 -4.81 2.04 13.23
C GLN A 57 -5.33 0.60 13.36
N ALA A 58 -6.12 0.30 14.39
CA ALA A 58 -6.74 -1.01 14.58
C ALA A 58 -7.87 -1.31 13.58
N ASP A 59 -8.48 -0.28 12.99
CA ASP A 59 -9.56 -0.46 12.00
C ASP A 59 -9.04 -1.08 10.69
N SER A 60 -7.75 -0.92 10.41
CA SER A 60 -7.07 -1.58 9.28
C SER A 60 -6.85 -3.09 9.49
N ASN A 61 -7.23 -3.68 10.63
CA ASN A 61 -7.11 -5.11 10.85
C ASN A 61 -7.81 -5.91 9.72
N PRO A 62 -7.20 -6.98 9.18
CA PRO A 62 -7.79 -7.73 8.08
C PRO A 62 -9.24 -8.19 8.30
N ALA A 63 -9.63 -8.55 9.53
CA ALA A 63 -11.01 -8.95 9.83
C ALA A 63 -12.00 -7.76 9.75
N ASN A 64 -11.56 -6.56 10.14
CA ASN A 64 -12.36 -5.34 10.01
C ASN A 64 -12.49 -4.92 8.55
N VAL A 65 -11.37 -4.97 7.81
CA VAL A 65 -11.34 -4.64 6.37
C VAL A 65 -12.25 -5.61 5.59
N GLU A 66 -12.18 -6.91 5.87
CA GLU A 66 -13.07 -7.93 5.31
C GLU A 66 -14.55 -7.57 5.50
N ARG A 67 -14.91 -7.21 6.74
CA ARG A 67 -16.28 -6.80 7.11
C ARG A 67 -16.73 -5.54 6.38
N VAL A 68 -15.86 -4.53 6.24
CA VAL A 68 -16.20 -3.25 5.58
C VAL A 68 -16.33 -3.44 4.07
N LEU A 69 -15.42 -4.20 3.45
CA LEU A 69 -15.47 -4.49 2.02
C LEU A 69 -16.63 -5.41 1.64
N GLY A 70 -17.12 -6.22 2.58
CA GLY A 70 -18.17 -7.20 2.32
C GLY A 70 -17.71 -8.36 1.44
N ILE A 71 -16.40 -8.64 1.41
CA ILE A 71 -15.79 -9.75 0.65
C ILE A 71 -14.85 -10.52 1.58
N ALA A 72 -14.69 -11.82 1.37
CA ALA A 72 -13.71 -12.61 2.11
C ALA A 72 -12.28 -12.21 1.72
N LEU A 73 -11.37 -12.18 2.69
CA LEU A 73 -9.95 -11.92 2.46
C LEU A 73 -9.13 -13.11 3.02
N PRO A 74 -9.10 -14.27 2.35
CA PRO A 74 -8.35 -15.42 2.84
C PRO A 74 -6.83 -15.13 2.87
N PRO A 75 -6.06 -15.84 3.71
CA PRO A 75 -4.61 -15.74 3.67
C PRO A 75 -4.05 -16.25 2.34
N ASP A 76 -2.95 -15.63 1.90
CA ASP A 76 -2.13 -16.16 0.82
C ASP A 76 -1.34 -17.41 1.26
N ALA A 77 -0.64 -18.05 0.32
CA ALA A 77 0.06 -19.31 0.57
C ALA A 77 1.15 -19.23 1.65
N LYS A 78 1.70 -18.03 1.91
CA LYS A 78 2.73 -17.79 2.94
C LYS A 78 2.17 -17.14 4.20
N GLN A 79 0.86 -16.85 4.22
CA GLN A 79 0.18 -16.07 5.27
C GLN A 79 0.79 -14.68 5.48
N GLU A 80 1.44 -14.13 4.45
CA GLU A 80 2.07 -12.80 4.50
C GLU A 80 1.03 -11.70 4.26
N ARG A 81 0.01 -12.00 3.45
CA ARG A 81 -1.12 -11.12 3.15
C ARG A 81 -2.44 -11.86 3.26
N ARG A 82 -3.51 -11.10 3.46
CA ARG A 82 -4.89 -11.54 3.31
C ARG A 82 -5.53 -10.79 2.15
N GLY A 83 -6.18 -11.48 1.23
CA GLY A 83 -6.67 -10.83 0.02
C GLY A 83 -7.32 -11.74 -1.01
N VAL A 84 -7.85 -11.13 -2.06
CA VAL A 84 -8.44 -11.79 -3.22
C VAL A 84 -8.04 -11.12 -4.52
N THR A 85 -8.05 -11.89 -5.60
CA THR A 85 -7.96 -11.39 -6.98
C THR A 85 -9.25 -11.69 -7.73
N GLY A 86 -9.79 -10.74 -8.47
CA GLY A 86 -11.06 -10.89 -9.18
C GLY A 86 -11.09 -10.16 -10.51
N LYS A 87 -12.19 -10.32 -11.25
CA LYS A 87 -12.40 -9.62 -12.53
C LYS A 87 -13.03 -8.25 -12.31
N VAL A 88 -12.65 -7.30 -13.15
CA VAL A 88 -13.31 -5.99 -13.25
C VAL A 88 -13.23 -5.51 -14.69
N GLY A 89 -14.38 -5.33 -15.33
CA GLY A 89 -14.43 -4.98 -16.76
C GLY A 89 -13.59 -5.96 -17.60
N GLN A 90 -12.60 -5.43 -18.33
CA GLN A 90 -11.70 -6.24 -19.17
C GLN A 90 -10.42 -6.69 -18.46
N GLY A 91 -10.25 -6.34 -17.18
CA GLY A 91 -9.03 -6.56 -16.42
C GLY A 91 -9.25 -7.35 -15.14
N THR A 92 -8.31 -7.19 -14.22
CA THR A 92 -8.37 -7.79 -12.88
C THR A 92 -8.11 -6.75 -11.81
N TYR A 93 -8.60 -7.04 -10.62
CA TYR A 93 -8.28 -6.31 -9.41
C TYR A 93 -7.73 -7.26 -8.35
N ASP A 94 -6.90 -6.72 -7.46
CA ASP A 94 -6.41 -7.37 -6.26
C ASP A 94 -6.72 -6.49 -5.06
N TRP A 95 -7.47 -7.01 -4.09
CA TRP A 95 -7.54 -6.44 -2.75
C TRP A 95 -6.59 -7.21 -1.84
N ALA A 96 -5.69 -6.50 -1.15
CA ALA A 96 -4.77 -7.10 -0.21
C ALA A 96 -4.60 -6.27 1.06
N VAL A 97 -4.43 -6.97 2.18
CA VAL A 97 -4.18 -6.40 3.51
C VAL A 97 -3.01 -7.13 4.14
N TRP A 98 -2.02 -6.37 4.63
CA TRP A 98 -0.84 -6.95 5.28
C TRP A 98 -0.18 -5.97 6.22
N LYS A 99 0.73 -6.51 7.04
CA LYS A 99 1.51 -5.69 7.96
C LYS A 99 2.83 -5.29 7.30
N PRO A 100 3.13 -3.99 7.11
CA PRO A 100 4.37 -3.56 6.46
C PRO A 100 5.63 -3.99 7.21
N SER A 101 5.56 -4.04 8.53
CA SER A 101 6.60 -4.61 9.39
C SER A 101 5.99 -5.14 10.69
N PRO A 102 6.66 -6.04 11.43
CA PRO A 102 6.11 -6.61 12.66
C PRO A 102 5.68 -5.56 13.71
N LYS A 103 6.39 -4.43 13.76
CA LYS A 103 6.14 -3.31 14.68
C LYS A 103 5.24 -2.21 14.11
N HIS A 104 4.82 -2.31 12.84
CA HIS A 104 3.92 -1.33 12.26
C HIS A 104 2.60 -1.30 13.05
N PRO A 105 2.07 -0.13 13.42
CA PRO A 105 0.92 -0.06 14.31
C PRO A 105 -0.41 -0.42 13.64
N GLY A 106 -0.52 -0.24 12.33
CA GLY A 106 -1.65 -0.69 11.50
C GLY A 106 -1.23 -1.67 10.42
N HIS A 107 -2.18 -2.00 9.55
CA HIS A 107 -1.98 -2.74 8.30
C HIS A 107 -2.10 -1.78 7.12
N ARG A 108 -1.38 -2.11 6.06
CA ARG A 108 -1.59 -1.51 4.75
C ARG A 108 -2.74 -2.23 4.06
N VAL A 109 -3.66 -1.45 3.51
CA VAL A 109 -4.77 -1.94 2.69
C VAL A 109 -4.56 -1.39 1.29
N GLU A 110 -4.56 -2.26 0.28
CA GLU A 110 -4.25 -1.88 -1.10
C GLU A 110 -5.21 -2.53 -2.08
N LEU A 111 -5.73 -1.71 -3.00
CA LEU A 111 -6.38 -2.13 -4.22
C LEU A 111 -5.42 -1.91 -5.38
N THR A 112 -5.18 -2.95 -6.16
CA THR A 112 -4.41 -2.86 -7.41
C THR A 112 -5.28 -3.32 -8.57
N LEU A 113 -5.25 -2.61 -9.68
CA LEU A 113 -6.01 -2.90 -10.90
C LEU A 113 -5.07 -2.99 -12.10
N THR A 114 -5.41 -3.83 -13.06
CA THR A 114 -4.70 -3.81 -14.35
C THR A 114 -5.02 -2.51 -15.11
N PRO A 115 -4.11 -2.01 -15.97
CA PRO A 115 -4.30 -0.72 -16.67
C PRO A 115 -5.60 -0.61 -17.48
N ASN A 116 -6.09 -1.73 -18.04
CA ASN A 116 -7.32 -1.78 -18.82
C ASN A 116 -8.61 -1.86 -17.99
N ALA A 117 -8.52 -1.80 -16.66
CA ALA A 117 -9.65 -1.82 -15.73
C ALA A 117 -9.52 -0.81 -14.59
N CYS A 118 -8.71 0.23 -14.80
CA CYS A 118 -8.50 1.28 -13.81
C CYS A 118 -9.78 2.05 -13.45
N LEU A 119 -9.71 2.74 -12.31
CA LEU A 119 -10.79 3.60 -11.85
C LEU A 119 -10.68 4.99 -12.46
N ALA A 120 -11.81 5.58 -12.83
CA ALA A 120 -11.84 6.96 -13.30
C ALA A 120 -11.40 7.91 -12.17
N TYR A 121 -10.33 8.66 -12.39
CA TYR A 121 -9.77 9.55 -11.37
C TYR A 121 -10.78 10.60 -10.89
N ASP A 122 -11.54 11.23 -11.79
CA ASP A 122 -12.51 12.26 -11.42
C ASP A 122 -13.62 11.72 -10.51
N ALA A 123 -14.03 10.47 -10.70
CA ALA A 123 -15.02 9.82 -9.85
C ALA A 123 -14.45 9.58 -8.44
N LEU A 124 -13.24 9.02 -8.35
CA LEU A 124 -12.53 8.82 -7.08
C LEU A 124 -12.31 10.16 -6.36
N LYS A 125 -11.78 11.17 -7.05
CA LYS A 125 -11.51 12.50 -6.49
C LYS A 125 -12.78 13.14 -5.95
N LYS A 126 -13.87 13.13 -6.73
CA LYS A 126 -15.15 13.73 -6.31
C LYS A 126 -15.69 13.06 -5.05
N GLN A 127 -15.59 11.73 -4.96
CA GLN A 127 -16.01 10.96 -3.79
C GLN A 127 -15.16 11.33 -2.56
N MET A 128 -13.83 11.30 -2.68
CA MET A 128 -12.92 11.65 -1.58
C MET A 128 -13.14 13.10 -1.09
N GLN A 129 -13.35 14.05 -2.00
CA GLN A 129 -13.66 15.42 -1.63
C GLN A 129 -15.02 15.55 -0.93
N ALA A 130 -16.04 14.78 -1.36
CA ALA A 130 -17.33 14.73 -0.68
C ALA A 130 -17.22 14.15 0.74
N ASP A 131 -16.30 13.20 0.95
CA ASP A 131 -15.96 12.64 2.26
C ASP A 131 -15.05 13.56 3.10
N GLY A 132 -14.72 14.75 2.61
CA GLY A 132 -13.95 15.77 3.33
C GLY A 132 -12.43 15.55 3.31
N PHE A 133 -11.92 14.73 2.38
CA PHE A 133 -10.48 14.62 2.15
C PHE A 133 -9.97 15.83 1.35
N ARG A 134 -8.77 16.27 1.70
CA ARG A 134 -7.98 17.22 0.90
C ARG A 134 -7.20 16.43 -0.15
N VAL A 135 -6.94 17.06 -1.30
CA VAL A 135 -6.14 16.47 -2.38
C VAL A 135 -4.77 17.13 -2.37
N TYR A 136 -3.73 16.32 -2.27
CA TYR A 136 -2.34 16.73 -2.42
C TYR A 136 -1.73 16.08 -3.66
N VAL A 137 -1.24 16.91 -4.58
CA VAL A 137 -0.47 16.49 -5.75
C VAL A 137 0.98 16.94 -5.52
N PRO A 138 1.95 16.01 -5.44
CA PRO A 138 3.36 16.38 -5.32
C PRO A 138 3.79 17.30 -6.46
N THR A 139 4.44 18.40 -6.13
CA THR A 139 4.88 19.41 -7.10
C THR A 139 6.23 19.09 -7.75
N PHE A 140 7.04 18.25 -7.10
CA PHE A 140 8.38 17.89 -7.55
C PHE A 140 8.72 16.43 -7.19
N GLY A 141 9.61 15.83 -7.98
CA GLY A 141 10.10 14.46 -7.77
C GLY A 141 9.40 13.42 -8.65
N ASP A 142 9.91 12.20 -8.56
CA ASP A 142 9.44 11.06 -9.34
C ASP A 142 8.20 10.39 -8.74
N ASP A 143 7.73 10.85 -7.57
CA ASP A 143 6.50 10.35 -6.97
C ASP A 143 5.28 10.78 -7.80
N GLN A 144 4.69 9.82 -8.50
CA GLN A 144 3.51 10.02 -9.33
C GLN A 144 2.20 9.93 -8.53
N ARG A 145 2.25 9.62 -7.23
CA ARG A 145 1.06 9.36 -6.43
C ARG A 145 0.35 10.66 -6.05
N ILE A 146 -0.96 10.67 -6.22
CA ILE A 146 -1.85 11.72 -5.70
C ILE A 146 -2.37 11.24 -4.35
N THR A 147 -2.24 12.06 -3.32
CA THR A 147 -2.66 11.68 -1.96
C THR A 147 -3.95 12.41 -1.58
N PHE A 148 -4.91 11.66 -1.05
CA PHE A 148 -6.08 12.20 -0.37
C PHE A 148 -5.86 12.08 1.15
N ASP A 149 -5.89 13.19 1.88
CA ASP A 149 -5.64 13.19 3.32
C ASP A 149 -6.78 13.78 4.13
N LYS A 150 -7.00 13.21 5.33
CA LYS A 150 -7.99 13.67 6.30
C LYS A 150 -7.53 13.35 7.71
N ILE A 151 -7.73 14.29 8.64
CA ILE A 151 -7.53 14.02 10.08
C ILE A 151 -8.71 13.20 10.59
N VAL A 152 -8.43 12.03 11.15
CA VAL A 152 -9.45 11.08 11.63
C VAL A 152 -9.42 10.87 13.14
N GLY A 153 -8.40 11.40 13.83
CA GLY A 153 -8.30 11.40 15.29
C GLY A 153 -7.19 12.34 15.79
N PRO A 154 -7.00 12.47 17.12
CA PRO A 154 -5.94 13.29 17.69
C PRO A 154 -4.57 12.86 17.16
N SER A 155 -3.91 13.75 16.41
CA SER A 155 -2.60 13.49 15.78
C SER A 155 -2.57 12.24 14.89
N LEU A 156 -3.69 11.91 14.23
CA LEU A 156 -3.81 10.76 13.34
C LEU A 156 -4.46 11.16 12.01
N GLY A 157 -3.71 10.98 10.93
CA GLY A 157 -4.17 11.19 9.56
C GLY A 157 -4.47 9.87 8.87
N LEU A 158 -5.53 9.86 8.08
CA LEU A 158 -5.78 8.85 7.06
C LEU A 158 -5.29 9.40 5.72
N TYR A 159 -4.36 8.69 5.11
CA TYR A 159 -3.76 9.02 3.83
C TYR A 159 -4.13 7.94 2.82
N ILE A 160 -4.78 8.33 1.73
CA ILE A 160 -5.15 7.44 0.63
C ILE A 160 -4.30 7.85 -0.57
N ALA A 161 -3.27 7.06 -0.88
CA ALA A 161 -2.40 7.30 -2.02
C ALA A 161 -2.95 6.59 -3.26
N ALA A 162 -3.23 7.35 -4.31
CA ALA A 162 -3.68 6.86 -5.60
C ALA A 162 -2.57 6.99 -6.64
N THR A 163 -2.31 5.93 -7.41
CA THR A 163 -1.36 5.94 -8.54
C THR A 163 -2.13 6.09 -9.84
N PRO A 164 -2.10 7.28 -10.49
CA PRO A 164 -2.71 7.50 -11.79
C PRO A 164 -1.78 7.07 -12.95
N ASP A 165 -2.35 7.04 -14.15
CA ASP A 165 -1.66 6.96 -15.45
C ASP A 165 -0.72 8.13 -15.69
N HIS A 166 -1.18 9.35 -15.36
CA HIS A 166 -0.43 10.59 -15.51
C HIS A 166 -0.65 11.49 -14.29
N ARG A 167 0.42 11.99 -13.67
CA ARG A 167 0.31 12.88 -12.49
C ARG A 167 -0.38 14.20 -12.80
N ASP A 168 -0.01 14.85 -13.91
CA ASP A 168 -0.44 16.23 -14.20
C ASP A 168 -1.81 16.31 -14.90
N ALA A 169 -2.27 15.19 -15.46
CA ALA A 169 -3.58 15.06 -16.12
C ALA A 169 -4.15 13.65 -15.89
N PRO A 170 -4.44 13.28 -14.62
CA PRO A 170 -4.84 11.93 -14.25
C PRO A 170 -6.22 11.58 -14.82
N THR A 171 -6.33 10.44 -15.47
CA THR A 171 -7.61 9.91 -15.96
C THR A 171 -7.94 8.55 -15.36
N CYS A 172 -6.91 7.76 -15.05
CA CYS A 172 -7.00 6.33 -14.83
C CYS A 172 -6.14 5.94 -13.61
N VAL A 173 -6.76 5.44 -12.54
CA VAL A 173 -6.08 5.03 -11.29
C VAL A 173 -5.98 3.51 -11.20
N THR A 174 -4.76 3.00 -11.05
CA THR A 174 -4.48 1.55 -11.01
C THR A 174 -4.09 1.05 -9.62
N VAL A 175 -3.71 1.93 -8.70
CA VAL A 175 -3.39 1.54 -7.32
C VAL A 175 -4.02 2.52 -6.35
N VAL A 176 -4.64 2.03 -5.29
CA VAL A 176 -5.15 2.82 -4.17
C VAL A 176 -4.66 2.18 -2.88
N VAL A 177 -3.91 2.93 -2.08
CA VAL A 177 -3.31 2.48 -0.82
C VAL A 177 -3.87 3.31 0.33
N PHE A 178 -4.30 2.65 1.41
CA PHE A 178 -4.70 3.30 2.65
C PHE A 178 -3.59 3.16 3.70
N GLU A 179 -3.15 4.30 4.23
CA GLU A 179 -2.11 4.39 5.26
C GLU A 179 -2.60 5.27 6.42
N MET A 180 -2.33 4.79 7.63
CA MET A 180 -2.79 5.39 8.89
C MET A 180 -1.57 5.88 9.67
N GLU A 181 -1.20 7.13 9.45
CA GLU A 181 0.04 7.70 9.95
C GLU A 181 -0.20 8.80 10.99
N ARG A 182 0.78 8.98 11.87
CA ARG A 182 0.72 10.10 12.82
C ARG A 182 0.75 11.40 12.03
N SER A 183 -0.19 12.29 12.34
CA SER A 183 -0.22 13.64 11.80
C SER A 183 0.33 14.61 12.85
N ASP A 184 1.19 15.51 12.40
CA ASP A 184 1.74 16.64 13.14
C ASP A 184 0.87 17.89 13.06
N ALA A 185 -0.26 17.82 12.34
CA ALA A 185 -1.24 18.89 12.18
C ALA A 185 -1.97 19.27 13.48
#